data_AF-A0A0R3WSM3-F1
#
_entry.id   AF-A0A0R3WSM3-F1
#
_cell.length_a   1.000
_cell.length_b   1.000
_cell.length_c   1.000
_cell.angle_alpha   90.00
_cell.angle_beta   90.00
_cell.angle_gamma   90.00
#
_symmetry.space_group_name_H-M   'P 1'
#
loop_
_entity.id
_entity.type
_entity.pdbx_description
1 polymer ?
#
loop_
_entity_poly.entity_id
_entity_poly.type
_entity_poly.pdbx_seq_one_letter_code
_entity_poly.pdbx_strand_id
1 'polypeptide(L)'
;MVSVKALTPTTWKNSGFKYPNFTTGMEGDEVVQLPDALIAVDGSRVYEPLIMFNYLIEDDDVAFSLEFQPQPLPPQACPQFLVVARHIFPPNLAAQSDGRGEDFWAIIPPQTSVCTKGTSLEEVERNHTFFVSNVDFHRAKVSALELARGVKMTRKDANTFFVGYRQLNEEEVDRYSTENPPPRPYPHESQINVTARVRAFV
;
A
#
# COMPACT_ATOMS: atom_id res chain seq x y z
N MET A 1 -5.76 -9.28 -16.51
CA MET A 1 -4.95 -8.62 -15.47
C MET A 1 -5.28 -9.28 -14.15
N VAL A 2 -4.30 -9.85 -13.46
CA VAL A 2 -4.47 -10.51 -12.16
C VAL A 2 -3.95 -9.53 -11.11
N SER A 3 -4.85 -8.77 -10.45
CA SER A 3 -4.45 -8.02 -9.26
C SER A 3 -4.40 -9.03 -8.12
N VAL A 4 -3.23 -9.19 -7.50
CA VAL A 4 -3.10 -10.09 -6.37
C VAL A 4 -3.59 -9.35 -5.14
N LYS A 5 -4.59 -9.96 -4.52
CA LYS A 5 -5.28 -9.47 -3.35
C LYS A 5 -4.35 -9.53 -2.14
N ALA A 6 -4.13 -8.41 -1.45
CA ALA A 6 -3.65 -8.46 -0.08
C ALA A 6 -4.67 -9.27 0.74
N LEU A 7 -4.22 -10.31 1.43
CA LEU A 7 -5.12 -11.29 2.04
C LEU A 7 -6.16 -10.59 2.94
N THR A 8 -7.46 -10.88 2.75
CA THR A 8 -8.52 -10.38 3.63
C THR A 8 -8.64 -11.20 4.93
N PRO A 9 -9.15 -10.61 6.03
CA PRO A 9 -9.06 -11.17 7.40
C PRO A 9 -9.52 -12.62 7.60
N THR A 10 -10.43 -13.14 6.77
CA THR A 10 -10.98 -14.50 6.90
C THR A 10 -10.10 -15.60 6.29
N THR A 11 -9.13 -15.26 5.44
CA THR A 11 -8.31 -16.25 4.71
C THR A 11 -7.03 -16.71 5.44
N TRP A 12 -6.74 -16.17 6.63
CA TRP A 12 -5.39 -16.25 7.23
C TRP A 12 -5.14 -17.48 8.12
N LYS A 13 -6.20 -18.19 8.54
CA LYS A 13 -6.05 -19.27 9.54
C LYS A 13 -5.38 -20.56 9.02
N ASN A 14 -5.15 -20.72 7.71
CA ASN A 14 -4.67 -21.98 7.12
C ASN A 14 -3.51 -21.86 6.10
N SER A 15 -2.84 -20.71 5.96
CA SER A 15 -1.97 -20.46 4.78
C SER A 15 -0.46 -20.65 4.96
N GLY A 16 0.04 -21.11 6.12
CA GLY A 16 1.50 -21.22 6.34
C GLY A 16 2.25 -19.88 6.30
N PHE A 17 1.51 -18.77 6.47
CA PHE A 17 1.99 -17.40 6.50
C PHE A 17 2.94 -17.19 7.69
N LYS A 18 4.16 -16.72 7.42
CA LYS A 18 5.12 -16.30 8.45
C LYS A 18 4.93 -14.81 8.71
N TYR A 19 4.60 -14.44 9.95
CA TYR A 19 4.53 -13.03 10.33
C TYR A 19 5.95 -12.47 10.43
N PRO A 20 6.19 -11.24 9.93
CA PRO A 20 7.42 -10.54 10.22
C PRO A 20 7.46 -10.19 11.71
N ASN A 21 8.67 -10.08 12.28
CA ASN A 21 8.81 -9.73 13.68
C ASN A 21 8.53 -8.23 13.86
N PHE A 22 7.54 -7.85 14.68
CA PHE A 22 7.13 -6.46 14.90
C PHE A 22 8.18 -5.60 15.67
N THR A 23 9.41 -6.09 15.77
CA THR A 23 10.53 -5.46 16.48
C THR A 23 11.56 -4.83 15.55
N THR A 24 11.56 -5.14 14.25
CA THR A 24 12.58 -4.70 13.28
C THR A 24 12.20 -3.46 12.48
N GLY A 25 11.10 -2.79 12.85
CA GLY A 25 10.51 -1.83 11.94
C GLY A 25 11.35 -0.59 11.66
N MET A 26 11.40 -0.17 10.40
CA MET A 26 11.96 1.12 10.01
C MET A 26 10.95 2.22 10.37
N GLU A 27 11.34 3.14 11.26
CA GLU A 27 10.52 4.31 11.61
C GLU A 27 10.43 5.26 10.43
N GLY A 28 9.22 5.45 9.89
CA GLY A 28 8.91 6.59 9.04
C GLY A 28 8.62 7.80 9.93
N ASP A 29 9.67 8.48 10.41
CA ASP A 29 9.54 9.67 11.27
C ASP A 29 9.05 10.93 10.51
N GLU A 30 8.89 10.84 9.18
CA GLU A 30 8.52 11.98 8.36
C GLU A 30 7.01 12.05 8.10
N VAL A 31 6.42 13.15 8.54
CA VAL A 31 5.11 13.67 8.11
C VAL A 31 5.29 14.11 6.65
N VAL A 32 5.09 13.19 5.69
CA VAL A 32 5.22 13.47 4.26
C VAL A 32 3.88 13.90 3.68
N GLN A 33 3.82 15.08 3.04
CA GLN A 33 2.66 15.57 2.28
C GLN A 33 2.85 15.30 0.79
N LEU A 34 1.75 15.15 0.05
CA LEU A 34 1.80 15.09 -1.43
C LEU A 34 2.28 16.43 -2.00
N PRO A 35 3.15 16.43 -3.02
CA PRO A 35 3.47 17.64 -3.76
C PRO A 35 2.26 18.13 -4.56
N ASP A 36 2.23 19.42 -4.86
CA ASP A 36 1.21 19.99 -5.75
C ASP A 36 1.28 19.36 -7.14
N ALA A 37 0.11 19.18 -7.76
CA ALA A 37 0.03 18.72 -9.14
C ALA A 37 0.76 19.70 -10.07
N LEU A 38 1.64 19.16 -10.90
CA LEU A 38 2.41 19.91 -11.90
C LEU A 38 1.66 19.95 -13.23
N ILE A 39 2.01 20.92 -14.08
CA ILE A 39 1.54 21.01 -15.46
C ILE A 39 2.73 20.69 -16.38
N ALA A 40 2.59 19.67 -17.21
CA ALA A 40 3.57 19.31 -18.22
C ALA A 40 3.59 20.34 -19.36
N VAL A 41 4.63 20.26 -20.19
CA VAL A 41 4.84 21.19 -21.33
C VAL A 41 3.69 21.12 -22.36
N ASP A 42 3.01 19.98 -22.44
CA ASP A 42 1.84 19.76 -23.30
C ASP A 42 0.51 20.22 -22.67
N GLY A 43 0.55 20.83 -21.48
CA GLY A 43 -0.62 21.29 -20.74
C GLY A 43 -1.35 20.19 -19.96
N SER A 44 -0.89 18.94 -20.02
CA SER A 44 -1.45 17.86 -19.20
C SER A 44 -1.06 18.01 -17.73
N ARG A 45 -1.94 17.59 -16.83
CA ARG A 45 -1.66 17.55 -15.39
C ARG A 45 -0.86 16.31 -15.03
N VAL A 46 0.24 16.51 -14.32
CA VAL A 46 1.06 15.46 -13.71
C VAL A 46 0.84 15.55 -12.21
N TYR A 47 0.06 14.62 -11.64
CA TYR A 47 -0.17 14.55 -10.21
C TYR A 47 0.38 13.23 -9.66
N GLU A 48 0.91 13.28 -8.44
CA GLU A 48 1.32 12.08 -7.70
C GLU A 48 0.13 11.61 -6.85
N PRO A 49 -0.47 10.45 -7.14
CA PRO A 49 -1.67 10.00 -6.43
C PRO A 49 -1.38 9.43 -5.04
N LEU A 50 -0.13 9.10 -4.72
CA LEU A 50 0.28 8.33 -3.55
C LEU A 50 1.55 8.91 -2.91
N ILE A 51 1.60 9.00 -1.59
CA ILE A 51 2.84 9.22 -0.84
C ILE A 51 3.64 7.91 -0.91
N MET A 52 4.83 7.94 -1.52
CA MET A 52 5.60 6.74 -1.85
C MET A 52 6.76 6.47 -0.90
N PHE A 53 6.88 5.21 -0.46
CA PHE A 53 8.04 4.69 0.25
C PHE A 53 8.74 3.62 -0.57
N ASN A 54 10.06 3.53 -0.40
CA ASN A 54 10.93 2.58 -1.10
C ASN A 54 11.64 1.70 -0.07
N TYR A 55 11.32 0.41 -0.05
CA TYR A 55 11.96 -0.57 0.82
C TYR A 55 12.95 -1.42 0.02
N LEU A 56 14.21 -1.45 0.43
CA LEU A 56 15.19 -2.37 -0.14
C LEU A 56 15.08 -3.72 0.58
N ILE A 57 14.56 -4.72 -0.11
CA ILE A 57 14.31 -6.06 0.45
C ILE A 57 15.04 -7.09 -0.42
N GLU A 58 16.23 -7.48 0.03
CA GLU A 58 17.08 -8.44 -0.70
C GLU A 58 16.60 -9.88 -0.54
N ASP A 59 16.01 -10.21 0.61
CA ASP A 59 15.50 -11.55 0.90
C ASP A 59 14.28 -11.90 0.03
N ASP A 60 14.18 -13.19 -0.35
CA ASP A 60 13.15 -13.69 -1.26
C ASP A 60 12.00 -14.44 -0.55
N ASP A 61 12.20 -14.93 0.69
CA ASP A 61 11.18 -15.62 1.51
C ASP A 61 10.79 -14.77 2.72
N VAL A 62 10.21 -13.59 2.47
CA VAL A 62 9.78 -12.64 3.51
C VAL A 62 8.34 -12.23 3.32
N ALA A 63 7.63 -12.03 4.43
CA ALA A 63 6.32 -11.39 4.41
C ALA A 63 6.53 -9.90 4.70
N PHE A 64 5.77 -9.05 4.03
CA PHE A 64 5.83 -7.62 4.26
C PHE A 64 4.57 -7.17 5.02
N SER A 65 4.74 -6.29 6.00
CA SER A 65 3.61 -5.57 6.58
C SER A 65 3.91 -4.11 6.80
N LEU A 66 2.91 -3.25 6.60
CA LEU A 66 2.97 -1.82 6.89
C LEU A 66 1.83 -1.46 7.85
N GLU A 67 2.19 -1.16 9.09
CA GLU A 67 1.26 -0.75 10.14
C GLU A 67 1.03 0.76 10.08
N PHE A 68 -0.23 1.18 10.07
CA PHE A 68 -0.66 2.57 10.20
C PHE A 68 -0.94 2.85 11.67
N GLN A 69 -0.03 3.56 12.32
CA GLN A 69 -0.19 3.88 13.73
C GLN A 69 -1.39 4.82 13.90
N PRO A 70 -2.41 4.43 14.68
CA PRO A 70 -3.52 5.31 14.98
C PRO A 70 -2.97 6.50 15.77
N GLN A 71 -2.91 7.67 15.12
CA GLN A 71 -2.62 8.90 15.84
C GLN A 71 -3.80 9.20 16.77
N PRO A 72 -3.57 9.83 17.93
CA PRO A 72 -4.64 10.37 18.75
C PRO A 72 -5.25 11.60 18.06
N LEU A 73 -5.91 11.37 16.93
CA LEU A 73 -6.79 12.34 16.30
C LEU A 73 -8.01 12.53 17.22
N PRO A 74 -8.68 13.69 17.18
CA PRO A 74 -9.91 13.89 17.93
C PRO A 74 -10.89 12.72 17.69
N PRO A 75 -11.72 12.37 18.69
CA PRO A 75 -12.42 11.07 18.83
C PRO A 75 -13.44 10.69 17.72
N GLN A 76 -13.42 11.38 16.58
CA GLN A 76 -14.29 11.17 15.42
C GLN A 76 -13.55 10.89 14.10
N ALA A 77 -12.22 11.06 14.02
CA ALA A 77 -11.50 10.81 12.78
C ALA A 77 -10.98 9.36 12.73
N CYS A 78 -11.63 8.50 11.95
CA CYS A 78 -11.14 7.18 11.55
C CYS A 78 -10.68 7.27 10.08
N PRO A 79 -9.49 7.84 9.80
CA PRO A 79 -9.05 8.00 8.42
C PRO A 79 -8.86 6.64 7.77
N GLN A 80 -9.36 6.49 6.54
CA GLN A 80 -9.06 5.35 5.69
C GLN A 80 -8.01 5.70 4.66
N PHE A 81 -7.15 4.74 4.36
CA PHE A 81 -6.06 4.87 3.42
C PHE A 81 -6.18 3.82 2.34
N LEU A 82 -6.07 4.24 1.08
CA LEU A 82 -5.72 3.34 -0.01
C LEU A 82 -4.21 3.12 0.05
N VAL A 83 -3.80 1.85 0.19
CA VAL A 83 -2.40 1.42 0.17
C VAL A 83 -2.20 0.58 -1.07
N VAL A 84 -1.12 0.84 -1.82
CA VAL A 84 -0.78 0.12 -3.06
C VAL A 84 0.71 -0.17 -3.07
N ALA A 85 1.11 -1.39 -3.41
CA ALA A 85 2.50 -1.80 -3.44
C ALA A 85 2.88 -2.64 -4.65
N ARG A 86 4.13 -2.54 -5.09
CA ARG A 86 4.67 -3.25 -6.27
C ARG A 86 6.20 -3.40 -6.19
N HIS A 87 6.72 -4.47 -6.80
CA HIS A 87 8.16 -4.67 -6.99
C HIS A 87 8.74 -3.93 -8.20
N ILE A 88 10.00 -3.48 -8.09
CA ILE A 88 10.89 -2.93 -9.14
C ILE A 88 10.45 -1.61 -9.76
N PHE A 89 9.18 -1.46 -10.08
CA PHE A 89 8.59 -0.24 -10.59
C PHE A 89 7.52 0.26 -9.60
N PRO A 90 7.39 1.58 -9.39
CA PRO A 90 6.33 2.11 -8.55
C PRO A 90 4.94 1.81 -9.14
N PRO A 91 3.91 1.62 -8.30
CA PRO A 91 2.53 1.48 -8.77
C PRO A 91 2.09 2.70 -9.59
N ASN A 92 1.42 2.45 -10.72
CA ASN A 92 0.83 3.50 -11.55
C ASN A 92 -0.69 3.44 -11.45
N LEU A 93 -1.29 4.45 -10.82
CA LEU A 93 -2.75 4.56 -10.71
C LEU A 93 -3.39 5.34 -11.87
N ALA A 94 -2.62 6.00 -12.74
CA ALA A 94 -3.14 6.76 -13.88
C ALA A 94 -3.48 5.89 -15.09
N ALA A 95 -3.15 4.60 -15.07
CA ALA A 95 -3.42 3.67 -16.17
C ALA A 95 -4.25 2.48 -15.69
N GLN A 96 -5.04 1.90 -16.61
CA GLN A 96 -5.66 0.58 -16.39
C GLN A 96 -4.61 -0.50 -16.12
N SER A 97 -3.52 -0.45 -16.88
CA SER A 97 -2.33 -1.27 -16.77
C SER A 97 -1.17 -0.53 -17.38
N ASP A 98 0.01 -0.67 -16.78
CA ASP A 98 1.28 -0.30 -17.41
C ASP A 98 2.15 -1.51 -17.77
N GLY A 99 1.67 -2.73 -17.49
CA GLY A 99 2.39 -3.99 -17.78
C GLY A 99 3.67 -4.19 -16.98
N ARG A 100 3.88 -3.46 -15.86
CA ARG A 100 5.15 -3.44 -15.12
C ARG A 100 5.17 -4.28 -13.84
N GLY A 101 4.14 -5.09 -13.60
CA GLY A 101 4.08 -5.97 -12.44
C GLY A 101 2.69 -6.09 -11.86
N GLU A 102 2.61 -6.87 -10.79
CA GLU A 102 1.40 -7.07 -10.01
C GLU A 102 1.31 -6.00 -8.91
N ASP A 103 0.14 -5.36 -8.77
CA ASP A 103 -0.13 -4.48 -7.65
C ASP A 103 -0.82 -5.25 -6.53
N PHE A 104 -0.27 -5.10 -5.33
CA PHE A 104 -0.96 -5.33 -4.08
C PHE A 104 -1.71 -4.08 -3.69
N TRP A 105 -2.90 -4.22 -3.15
CA TRP A 105 -3.62 -3.08 -2.61
C TRP A 105 -4.54 -3.46 -1.47
N ALA A 106 -4.84 -2.51 -0.59
CA ALA A 106 -5.84 -2.64 0.47
C ALA A 106 -6.40 -1.26 0.87
N ILE A 107 -7.54 -1.29 1.56
CA ILE A 107 -8.05 -0.15 2.33
C ILE A 107 -7.73 -0.40 3.81
N ILE A 108 -7.09 0.58 4.45
CA ILE A 108 -6.65 0.49 5.85
C ILE A 108 -7.19 1.71 6.64
N PRO A 109 -8.02 1.52 7.68
CA PRO A 109 -8.70 0.28 8.01
C PRO A 109 -9.74 -0.13 6.95
N PRO A 110 -10.14 -1.40 6.89
CA PRO A 110 -11.07 -1.88 5.86
C PRO A 110 -12.46 -1.23 5.92
N GLN A 111 -12.89 -0.80 7.11
CA GLN A 111 -14.11 -0.02 7.32
C GLN A 111 -13.92 0.99 8.45
N THR A 112 -14.62 2.12 8.43
CA THR A 112 -14.55 3.10 9.53
C THR A 112 -15.20 2.59 10.82
N SER A 113 -16.11 1.62 10.70
CA SER A 113 -16.79 0.95 11.81
C SER A 113 -15.83 0.28 12.81
N VAL A 114 -14.62 -0.09 12.38
CA VAL A 114 -13.62 -0.76 13.24
C VAL A 114 -13.01 0.15 14.30
N CYS A 115 -13.13 1.48 14.12
CA CYS A 115 -12.65 2.48 15.06
C CYS A 115 -13.61 2.70 16.24
N THR A 116 -14.73 1.97 16.31
CA THR A 116 -15.69 2.06 17.42
C THR A 116 -15.17 1.39 18.69
N LYS A 117 -15.73 1.75 19.85
CA LYS A 117 -15.28 1.23 21.15
C LYS A 117 -15.59 -0.27 21.29
N GLY A 118 -14.63 -1.05 21.79
CA GLY A 118 -14.81 -2.47 22.12
C GLY A 118 -13.88 -3.42 21.36
N THR A 119 -13.12 -2.91 20.40
CA THR A 119 -12.14 -3.67 19.61
C THR A 119 -10.93 -4.08 20.46
N SER A 120 -10.50 -5.33 20.35
CA SER A 120 -9.28 -5.82 21.03
C SER A 120 -8.02 -5.20 20.42
N LEU A 121 -6.90 -5.15 21.16
CA LEU A 121 -5.63 -4.63 20.64
C LEU A 121 -5.17 -5.37 19.38
N GLU A 122 -5.26 -6.71 19.37
CA GLU A 122 -4.91 -7.54 18.22
C GLU A 122 -5.76 -7.19 16.98
N GLU A 123 -7.04 -6.91 17.19
CA GLU A 123 -7.96 -6.55 16.11
C GLU A 123 -7.71 -5.12 15.61
N VAL A 124 -7.30 -4.20 16.49
CA VAL A 124 -6.85 -2.87 16.10
C VAL A 124 -5.60 -2.97 15.23
N GLU A 125 -4.55 -3.65 15.69
CA GLU A 125 -3.30 -3.85 14.94
C GLU A 125 -3.58 -4.47 13.57
N ARG A 126 -4.41 -5.52 13.54
CA ARG A 126 -4.81 -6.20 12.30
C ARG A 126 -5.53 -5.28 11.32
N ASN A 127 -6.51 -4.53 11.80
CA ASN A 127 -7.29 -3.63 10.95
C ASN A 127 -6.47 -2.45 10.45
N HIS A 128 -5.40 -2.08 11.14
CA HIS A 128 -4.54 -0.96 10.78
C HIS A 128 -3.25 -1.39 10.07
N THR A 129 -3.14 -2.66 9.63
CA THR A 129 -1.92 -3.16 9.00
C THR A 129 -2.20 -3.71 7.61
N PHE A 130 -1.43 -3.22 6.64
CA PHE A 130 -1.35 -3.79 5.30
C PHE A 130 -0.41 -5.00 5.31
N PHE A 131 -0.81 -6.12 4.68
CA PHE A 131 -0.02 -7.36 4.66
C PHE A 131 0.16 -7.91 3.24
N VAL A 132 1.37 -8.38 2.96
CA VAL A 132 1.72 -9.18 1.78
C VAL A 132 2.36 -10.48 2.27
N SER A 133 1.80 -11.61 1.87
CA SER A 133 2.33 -12.93 2.25
C SER A 133 3.68 -13.21 1.61
N ASN A 134 4.51 -14.05 2.23
CA ASN A 134 5.76 -14.48 1.65
C ASN A 134 5.57 -15.18 0.29
N VAL A 135 4.50 -15.95 0.14
CA VAL A 135 4.14 -16.61 -1.13
C VAL A 135 3.83 -15.57 -2.21
N ASP A 136 3.00 -14.57 -1.89
CA ASP A 136 2.60 -13.55 -2.85
C ASP A 136 3.75 -12.59 -3.18
N PHE A 137 4.54 -12.21 -2.16
CA PHE A 137 5.74 -11.39 -2.27
C PHE A 137 6.74 -12.05 -3.22
N HIS A 138 7.09 -13.31 -2.97
CA HIS A 138 8.04 -14.04 -3.81
C HIS A 138 7.54 -14.17 -5.25
N ARG A 139 6.27 -14.60 -5.44
CA ARG A 139 5.69 -14.75 -6.78
C ARG A 139 5.72 -13.43 -7.56
N ALA A 140 5.29 -12.33 -6.94
CA ALA A 140 5.24 -11.02 -7.60
C ALA A 140 6.63 -10.47 -7.90
N LYS A 141 7.62 -10.70 -7.02
CA LYS A 141 9.04 -10.33 -7.26
C LYS A 141 9.58 -11.05 -8.49
N VAL A 142 9.38 -12.36 -8.60
CA VAL A 142 9.78 -13.16 -9.77
C VAL A 142 9.08 -12.66 -11.04
N SER A 143 7.77 -12.43 -10.99
CA SER A 143 6.98 -11.90 -12.11
C SER A 143 7.48 -10.52 -12.58
N ALA A 144 7.78 -9.62 -11.64
CA ALA A 144 8.32 -8.30 -11.95
C ALA A 144 9.72 -8.37 -12.59
N LEU A 145 10.61 -9.25 -12.10
CA LEU A 145 11.94 -9.46 -12.69
C LEU A 145 11.84 -9.94 -14.15
N GLU A 146 10.90 -10.84 -14.43
CA GLU A 146 10.63 -11.32 -15.79
C GLU A 146 10.17 -10.18 -16.72
N LEU A 147 9.25 -9.34 -16.24
CA LEU A 147 8.76 -8.17 -16.99
C LEU A 147 9.82 -7.09 -17.19
N ALA A 148 10.79 -7.01 -16.28
CA ALA A 148 11.87 -6.04 -16.33
C ALA A 148 13.08 -6.51 -17.17
N ARG A 149 13.01 -7.69 -17.81
CA ARG A 149 14.06 -8.21 -18.69
C ARG A 149 14.42 -7.21 -19.79
N GLY A 150 15.71 -6.95 -19.97
CA GLY A 150 16.22 -6.01 -20.97
C GLY A 150 16.26 -4.54 -20.51
N VAL A 151 15.70 -4.23 -19.34
CA VAL A 151 15.90 -2.92 -18.69
C VAL A 151 17.24 -2.94 -17.94
N LYS A 152 18.08 -1.93 -18.14
CA LYS A 152 19.31 -1.77 -17.36
C LYS A 152 18.92 -1.28 -15.96
N MET A 153 19.13 -2.11 -14.96
CA MET A 153 18.79 -1.82 -13.56
C MET A 153 19.94 -2.17 -12.63
N THR A 154 20.06 -1.45 -11.52
CA THR A 154 21.00 -1.79 -10.46
C THR A 154 20.43 -2.92 -9.59
N ARG A 155 21.28 -3.54 -8.75
CA ARG A 155 20.82 -4.51 -7.75
C ARG A 155 19.81 -3.88 -6.78
N LYS A 156 19.97 -2.59 -6.46
CA LYS A 156 19.05 -1.85 -5.60
C LYS A 156 17.67 -1.75 -6.25
N ASP A 157 17.61 -1.35 -7.52
CA ASP A 157 16.35 -1.22 -8.27
C ASP A 157 15.61 -2.56 -8.35
N ALA A 158 16.34 -3.65 -8.64
CA ALA A 158 15.79 -5.00 -8.73
C ALA A 158 15.22 -5.55 -7.40
N ASN A 159 15.66 -5.00 -6.26
CA ASN A 159 15.22 -5.41 -4.92
C ASN A 159 14.38 -4.33 -4.22
N THR A 160 13.90 -3.33 -4.95
CA THR A 160 13.04 -2.29 -4.38
C THR A 160 11.59 -2.74 -4.37
N PHE A 161 10.96 -2.64 -3.21
CA PHE A 161 9.53 -2.79 -3.01
C PHE A 161 8.93 -1.41 -2.72
N PHE A 162 8.12 -0.92 -3.66
CA PHE A 162 7.45 0.37 -3.58
C PHE A 162 6.13 0.19 -2.82
N VAL A 163 5.88 1.06 -1.84
CA VAL A 163 4.59 1.10 -1.14
C VAL A 163 4.13 2.55 -1.11
N GLY A 164 3.03 2.81 -1.81
CA GLY A 164 2.38 4.10 -1.83
C GLY A 164 1.10 4.06 -1.01
N TYR A 165 0.79 5.16 -0.32
CA TYR A 165 -0.50 5.31 0.33
C TYR A 165 -1.12 6.68 0.11
N ARG A 166 -2.43 6.77 0.28
CA ARG A 166 -3.16 8.02 0.27
C ARG A 166 -4.37 7.92 1.20
N GLN A 167 -4.76 9.01 1.84
CA GLN A 167 -6.04 9.07 2.54
C GLN A 167 -7.18 9.09 1.50
N LEU A 168 -8.24 8.35 1.79
CA LEU A 168 -9.50 8.44 1.07
C LEU A 168 -10.22 9.75 1.41
N ASN A 169 -10.84 10.37 0.40
CA ASN A 169 -11.72 11.51 0.64
C ASN A 169 -13.13 11.05 1.06
N GLU A 170 -14.01 12.01 1.38
CA GLU A 170 -15.37 11.74 1.85
C GLU A 170 -16.24 10.93 0.87
N GLU A 171 -15.97 11.00 -0.44
CA GLU A 171 -16.70 10.24 -1.47
C GLU A 171 -16.25 8.78 -1.61
N GLU A 172 -15.10 8.46 -1.00
CA GLU A 172 -14.42 7.17 -1.13
C GLU A 172 -14.48 6.32 0.14
N VAL A 173 -14.63 6.97 1.30
CA VAL A 173 -14.71 6.27 2.60
C VAL A 173 -15.78 5.18 2.56
N ASP A 174 -15.41 3.98 3.03
CA ASP A 174 -16.22 2.76 3.06
C ASP A 174 -16.77 2.28 1.70
N ARG A 175 -16.31 2.86 0.59
CA ARG A 175 -16.77 2.50 -0.76
C ARG A 175 -16.06 1.30 -1.34
N TYR A 176 -14.77 1.14 -1.06
CA TYR A 176 -13.96 0.13 -1.70
C TYR A 176 -13.87 -1.15 -0.87
N SER A 177 -14.02 -2.29 -1.56
CA SER A 177 -13.88 -3.63 -0.98
C SER A 177 -13.22 -4.55 -2.01
N THR A 178 -13.01 -5.82 -1.68
CA THR A 178 -12.49 -6.78 -2.66
C THR A 178 -13.39 -6.87 -3.89
N GLU A 179 -14.70 -6.85 -3.67
CA GLU A 179 -15.74 -6.97 -4.69
C GLU A 179 -15.94 -5.66 -5.45
N ASN A 180 -15.54 -4.54 -4.84
CA ASN A 180 -15.59 -3.20 -5.43
C ASN A 180 -14.22 -2.51 -5.29
N PRO A 181 -13.20 -2.92 -6.06
CA PRO A 181 -11.87 -2.33 -5.97
C PRO A 181 -11.88 -0.86 -6.40
N PRO A 182 -10.90 -0.05 -5.94
CA PRO A 182 -10.70 1.29 -6.47
C PRO A 182 -10.61 1.28 -8.00
N PRO A 183 -11.33 2.19 -8.69
CA PRO A 183 -11.31 2.24 -10.14
C PRO A 183 -9.91 2.57 -10.65
N ARG A 184 -9.58 2.03 -11.82
CA ARG A 184 -8.40 2.41 -12.58
C ARG A 184 -8.85 2.94 -13.95
N PRO A 185 -8.26 4.02 -14.49
CA PRO A 185 -7.42 5.01 -13.80
C PRO A 185 -8.10 5.57 -12.54
N TYR A 186 -7.30 5.88 -11.53
CA TYR A 186 -7.80 6.33 -10.24
C TYR A 186 -8.16 7.83 -10.30
N PRO A 187 -9.43 8.20 -10.08
CA PRO A 187 -9.95 9.50 -10.50
C PRO A 187 -9.72 10.64 -9.51
N HIS A 188 -9.22 10.35 -8.30
CA HIS A 188 -9.14 11.35 -7.23
C HIS A 188 -7.78 12.04 -7.20
N GLU A 189 -7.78 13.33 -7.54
CA GLU A 189 -6.60 14.21 -7.56
C GLU A 189 -6.56 15.18 -6.35
N SER A 190 -7.51 15.08 -5.42
CA SER A 190 -7.59 15.99 -4.27
C SER A 190 -6.31 15.94 -3.44
N GLN A 191 -5.82 17.11 -3.00
CA GLN A 191 -4.76 17.20 -2.00
C GLN A 191 -5.15 16.44 -0.73
N ILE A 192 -4.14 15.87 -0.06
CA ILE A 192 -4.33 15.05 1.12
C ILE A 192 -3.57 15.69 2.27
N ASN A 193 -4.32 16.07 3.31
CA ASN A 193 -3.80 16.89 4.41
C ASN A 193 -3.38 16.05 5.63
N VAL A 194 -3.61 14.73 5.63
CA VAL A 194 -3.31 13.86 6.77
C VAL A 194 -2.19 12.90 6.43
N THR A 195 -1.14 12.98 7.22
CA THR A 195 0.00 12.06 7.21
C THR A 195 -0.24 10.92 8.17
N ALA A 196 -0.08 9.68 7.72
CA ALA A 196 -0.08 8.53 8.62
C ALA A 196 1.32 8.34 9.20
N ARG A 197 1.40 7.99 10.49
CA ARG A 197 2.62 7.39 11.03
C ARG A 197 2.62 5.94 10.62
N VAL A 198 3.68 5.47 9.97
CA VAL A 198 3.75 4.10 9.48
C VAL A 198 4.99 3.38 9.98
N ARG A 199 4.86 2.08 10.20
CA ARG A 199 5.98 1.20 10.56
C ARG A 199 5.95 -0.05 9.69
N ALA A 200 7.04 -0.30 8.99
CA ALA A 200 7.16 -1.46 8.10
C ALA A 200 7.89 -2.61 8.79
N PHE A 201 7.48 -3.85 8.52
CA PHE A 201 8.13 -5.07 8.99
C PHE A 201 8.34 -6.02 7.82
N VAL A 202 9.49 -6.68 7.83
CA VAL A 202 9.97 -7.63 6.82
C VAL A 202 10.46 -8.89 7.51
#